data_AF-A0A3N5F4M4-F1
#
_entry.id   AF-A0A3N5F4M4-F1
#
_cell.length_a   1.000
_cell.length_b   1.000
_cell.length_c   1.000
_cell.angle_alpha   90.00
_cell.angle_beta   90.00
_cell.angle_gamma   90.00
#
_symmetry.space_group_name_H-M   'P 1'
#
loop_
_entity.id
_entity.type
_entity.pdbx_description
1 polymer ?
#
loop_
_entity_poly.entity_id
_entity_poly.type
_entity_poly.pdbx_seq_one_letter_code
_entity_poly.pdbx_strand_id
1 'polypeptide(L)'
;MGKAFSSAVSRTFSEKWTPTLLGATLNGPSFKHLNGGSFMAPELEAAAGRTTKEGVLYIGMDLGCYKTSVAATNGTREVVYSIVGWPKDPISRKMLGKDIVFGNEAYQHRLALDVVRPFEKGALKYADNAEAGVAPERLAKFKEAAKELVKYVVSLCRPPKGTLVYGVIGSPARASILNKQALMDACKGTFEAVMIVSEPFAVAYGTNTLEDALIVDIGAGTTDLCRMHGAIPTEEDQVTSGKAGDFIDNLAFELIKKAHPDAQFTINMVREAKERGSFVNDVNDKAIVKWPNKEGRPTDFDITKELKEACRAIVPDIVAGLRKLVSSYDAEFQKRMLQNVILAGGGSQLRGLDRLIEDDLQQYGGGKVTKVHEPVFAGANGALKLAADMPEDYWKEVK
;
A
#
# COMPACT_ATOMS: atom_id res chain seq x y z
N MET A 1 -10.75 17.13 29.66
CA MET A 1 -10.88 17.97 28.45
C MET A 1 -10.52 17.17 27.19
N GLY A 2 -11.33 16.16 26.82
CA GLY A 2 -10.96 15.18 25.79
C GLY A 2 -12.14 14.67 24.95
N LYS A 3 -13.02 15.57 24.49
CA LYS A 3 -14.18 15.21 23.66
C LYS A 3 -14.45 16.13 22.46
N ALA A 4 -13.54 17.06 22.12
CA ALA A 4 -13.82 18.11 21.14
C ALA A 4 -13.16 17.94 19.75
N PHE A 5 -12.27 16.95 19.53
CA PHE A 5 -11.52 16.84 18.26
C PHE A 5 -12.00 15.73 17.31
N SER A 6 -12.78 14.76 17.81
CA SER A 6 -13.31 13.64 16.99
C SER A 6 -14.61 13.99 16.23
N SER A 7 -15.37 15.00 16.68
CA SER A 7 -16.66 15.37 16.06
C SER A 7 -16.55 16.27 14.83
N ALA A 8 -15.38 16.88 14.57
CA ALA A 8 -15.21 17.86 13.50
C ALA A 8 -15.04 17.26 12.10
N VAL A 9 -14.69 15.97 11.99
CA VAL A 9 -14.57 15.28 10.69
C VAL A 9 -15.87 14.56 10.31
N SER A 10 -16.71 14.19 11.29
CA SER A 10 -17.99 13.51 11.06
C SER A 10 -19.15 14.48 10.82
N ARG A 11 -19.14 15.70 11.38
CA ARG A 11 -20.28 16.65 11.24
C ARG A 11 -20.35 17.42 9.92
N THR A 12 -19.25 17.59 9.20
CA THR A 12 -19.25 18.32 7.92
C THR A 12 -19.73 17.48 6.74
N PHE A 13 -19.80 16.15 6.87
CA PHE A 13 -20.19 15.25 5.78
C PHE A 13 -21.71 15.05 5.62
N SER A 14 -22.52 15.15 6.68
CA SER A 14 -23.95 14.77 6.61
C SER A 14 -24.94 15.90 6.30
N GLU A 15 -24.53 17.16 6.22
CA GLU A 15 -25.48 18.30 6.13
C GLU A 15 -25.75 18.79 4.69
N LYS A 16 -25.11 18.23 3.65
CA LYS A 16 -25.21 18.75 2.27
C LYS A 16 -25.85 17.82 1.23
N TRP A 17 -26.56 16.77 1.65
CA TRP A 17 -27.30 15.89 0.73
C TRP A 17 -28.79 15.80 1.08
N THR A 18 -29.59 16.68 0.49
CA THR A 18 -31.02 16.48 0.29
C THR A 18 -31.32 16.60 -1.21
N PRO A 19 -31.72 15.53 -1.91
CA PRO A 19 -32.15 15.63 -3.30
C PRO A 19 -33.62 16.08 -3.34
N THR A 20 -33.85 17.33 -3.73
CA THR A 20 -35.19 17.79 -4.12
C THR A 20 -35.50 17.28 -5.52
N LEU A 21 -36.33 16.25 -5.61
CA LEU A 21 -36.96 15.79 -6.84
C LEU A 21 -37.97 16.83 -7.33
N LEU A 22 -37.72 17.45 -8.48
CA LEU A 22 -38.76 18.10 -9.29
C LEU A 22 -38.61 17.66 -10.73
N GLY A 23 -39.61 16.93 -11.21
CA GLY A 23 -39.74 16.51 -12.59
C GLY A 23 -40.08 17.69 -13.50
N ALA A 24 -39.39 17.76 -14.64
CA ALA A 24 -39.78 18.61 -15.76
C ALA A 24 -39.61 17.82 -17.05
N THR A 25 -40.74 17.44 -17.64
CA THR A 25 -40.89 16.98 -19.03
C THR A 25 -40.47 18.10 -19.99
N LEU A 26 -39.57 17.80 -20.93
CA LEU A 26 -39.26 18.70 -22.05
C LEU A 26 -39.61 18.03 -23.38
N ASN A 27 -40.67 18.53 -24.01
CA ASN A 27 -40.98 18.36 -25.42
C ASN A 27 -40.01 19.21 -26.25
N GLY A 28 -39.34 18.60 -27.23
CA GLY A 28 -38.56 19.32 -28.24
C GLY A 28 -39.44 19.84 -29.38
N PRO A 29 -38.89 20.76 -30.20
CA PRO A 29 -39.18 20.71 -31.63
C PRO A 29 -37.93 20.80 -32.52
N SER A 30 -38.18 20.45 -33.79
CA SER A 30 -37.27 20.04 -34.84
C SER A 30 -36.44 21.15 -35.53
N PHE A 31 -35.26 20.73 -36.00
CA PHE A 31 -34.53 21.11 -37.22
C PHE A 31 -35.04 22.27 -38.10
N LYS A 32 -34.14 23.21 -38.41
CA LYS A 32 -33.96 23.80 -39.76
C LYS A 32 -32.49 24.09 -40.06
N HIS A 33 -32.07 23.69 -41.27
CA HIS A 33 -30.79 23.99 -41.92
C HIS A 33 -30.60 25.48 -42.21
N LEU A 34 -29.36 25.97 -42.11
CA LEU A 34 -28.82 27.03 -42.98
C LEU A 34 -27.33 26.80 -43.28
N ASN A 35 -27.01 26.95 -44.57
CA ASN A 35 -25.71 26.79 -45.22
C ASN A 35 -24.75 27.97 -44.97
N GLY A 36 -23.45 27.67 -45.05
CA GLY A 36 -22.46 28.42 -45.84
C GLY A 36 -22.00 29.80 -45.32
N GLY A 37 -20.74 29.88 -44.91
CA GLY A 37 -20.05 31.16 -44.72
C GLY A 37 -18.59 30.96 -44.30
N SER A 38 -17.66 31.09 -45.24
CA SER A 38 -16.23 31.23 -44.98
C SER A 38 -15.96 32.53 -44.23
N PHE A 39 -15.35 32.46 -43.04
CA PHE A 39 -14.77 33.63 -42.40
C PHE A 39 -13.34 33.33 -41.93
N MET A 40 -12.46 34.24 -42.35
CA MET A 40 -11.02 34.28 -42.09
C MET A 40 -10.72 34.20 -40.58
N ALA A 41 -9.64 33.48 -40.26
CA ALA A 41 -9.05 33.49 -38.93
C ALA A 41 -8.45 34.87 -38.61
N PRO A 42 -8.75 35.48 -37.44
CA PRO A 42 -8.00 36.62 -36.97
C PRO A 42 -6.69 36.15 -36.32
N GLU A 43 -5.62 36.88 -36.63
CA GLU A 43 -4.29 36.75 -36.05
C GLU A 43 -4.31 36.84 -34.52
N LEU A 44 -3.55 35.95 -33.87
CA LEU A 44 -3.30 35.95 -32.44
C LEU A 44 -2.32 37.07 -32.07
N GLU A 45 -2.85 38.19 -31.60
CA GLU A 45 -2.06 39.17 -30.85
C GLU A 45 -1.73 38.63 -29.46
N ALA A 46 -0.45 38.79 -29.09
CA ALA A 46 0.13 38.33 -27.85
C ALA A 46 -0.43 39.09 -26.63
N ALA A 47 -1.25 38.42 -25.83
CA ALA A 47 -1.55 38.84 -24.47
C ALA A 47 -0.51 38.23 -23.50
N ALA A 48 0.59 38.94 -23.31
CA ALA A 48 1.45 38.77 -22.15
C ALA A 48 0.67 39.15 -20.88
N GLY A 49 0.60 38.24 -19.91
CA GLY A 49 -0.01 38.50 -18.60
C GLY A 49 -1.04 37.48 -18.14
N ARG A 50 -0.71 36.19 -18.15
CA ARG A 50 -1.34 35.22 -17.23
C ARG A 50 -0.23 34.59 -16.41
N THR A 51 -0.17 34.93 -15.13
CA THR A 51 0.45 34.06 -14.13
C THR A 51 -0.18 32.68 -14.31
N THR A 52 0.63 31.71 -14.73
CA THR A 52 0.20 30.33 -14.95
C THR A 52 -0.40 29.83 -13.64
N LYS A 53 -1.65 29.34 -13.66
CA LYS A 53 -2.17 28.52 -12.55
C LYS A 53 -1.13 27.44 -12.29
N GLU A 54 -0.57 27.42 -11.09
CA GLU A 54 0.32 26.34 -10.64
C GLU A 54 -0.46 25.03 -10.83
N GLY A 55 0.02 24.16 -11.71
CA GLY A 55 -0.58 22.85 -11.87
C GLY A 55 -0.41 22.05 -10.57
N VAL A 56 -1.31 21.10 -10.33
CA VAL A 56 -1.14 20.12 -9.23
C VAL A 56 -0.74 18.78 -9.85
N LEU A 57 0.34 18.21 -9.35
CA LEU A 57 0.70 16.81 -9.56
C LEU A 57 0.13 16.00 -8.40
N TYR A 58 -0.95 15.28 -8.66
CA TYR A 58 -1.46 14.30 -7.72
C TYR A 58 -0.64 13.02 -7.76
N ILE A 59 -0.31 12.52 -6.57
CA ILE A 59 0.45 11.29 -6.34
C ILE A 59 -0.35 10.38 -5.41
N GLY A 60 -0.50 9.13 -5.79
CA GLY A 60 -0.88 8.04 -4.92
C GLY A 60 0.35 7.25 -4.52
N MET A 61 0.54 7.03 -3.22
CA MET A 61 1.70 6.32 -2.69
C MET A 61 1.27 5.25 -1.71
N ASP A 62 1.88 4.08 -1.81
CA ASP A 62 1.79 3.00 -0.85
C ASP A 62 3.15 2.87 -0.16
N LEU A 63 3.22 3.27 1.12
CA LEU A 63 4.46 3.26 1.91
C LEU A 63 4.66 1.91 2.63
N GLY A 64 4.69 0.84 1.85
CA GLY A 64 4.90 -0.51 2.38
C GLY A 64 6.26 -0.73 3.06
N CYS A 65 6.33 -1.73 3.95
CA CYS A 65 7.55 -2.04 4.71
C CYS A 65 8.72 -2.57 3.88
N TYR A 66 8.43 -3.22 2.76
CA TYR A 66 9.44 -3.87 1.92
C TYR A 66 9.57 -3.20 0.56
N LYS A 67 8.44 -2.81 -0.03
CA LYS A 67 8.37 -2.09 -1.30
C LYS A 67 7.45 -0.88 -1.08
N THR A 68 7.83 0.25 -1.63
CA THR A 68 7.03 1.45 -1.78
C THR A 68 6.63 1.56 -3.24
N SER A 69 5.33 1.69 -3.49
CA SER A 69 4.78 1.88 -4.83
C SER A 69 4.25 3.30 -4.97
N VAL A 70 4.45 3.91 -6.13
CA VAL A 70 3.96 5.26 -6.41
C VAL A 70 3.34 5.33 -7.80
N ALA A 71 2.24 6.07 -7.90
CA ALA A 71 1.57 6.39 -9.14
C ALA A 71 1.26 7.89 -9.16
N ALA A 72 1.39 8.55 -10.32
CA ALA A 72 1.14 9.97 -10.45
C ALA A 72 0.27 10.31 -11.67
N THR A 73 -0.42 11.45 -11.63
CA THR A 73 -1.32 11.92 -12.71
C THR A 73 -0.61 12.17 -14.05
N ASN A 74 0.71 12.34 -14.04
CA ASN A 74 1.52 12.42 -15.26
C ASN A 74 1.84 11.05 -15.89
N GLY A 75 1.28 9.95 -15.37
CA GLY A 75 1.48 8.59 -15.85
C GLY A 75 2.67 7.86 -15.24
N THR A 76 3.44 8.49 -14.34
CA THR A 76 4.54 7.80 -13.65
C THR A 76 3.99 6.66 -12.79
N ARG A 77 4.62 5.48 -12.88
CA ARG A 77 4.38 4.32 -12.02
C ARG A 77 5.71 3.68 -11.67
N GLU A 78 6.09 3.70 -10.39
CA GLU A 78 7.39 3.22 -9.93
C GLU A 78 7.25 2.37 -8.67
N VAL A 79 8.17 1.42 -8.50
CA VAL A 79 8.27 0.56 -7.31
C VAL A 79 9.70 0.57 -6.82
N VAL A 80 9.90 0.87 -5.54
CA VAL A 80 11.20 1.01 -4.92
C VAL A 80 11.24 0.13 -3.67
N TYR A 81 12.32 -0.62 -3.43
CA TYR A 81 12.48 -1.26 -2.13
C TYR A 81 12.56 -0.19 -1.03
N SER A 82 11.82 -0.38 0.06
CA SER A 82 11.74 0.55 1.20
C SER A 82 13.01 0.45 2.07
N ILE A 83 14.15 0.76 1.47
CA ILE A 83 15.49 0.66 2.04
C ILE A 83 16.31 1.89 1.63
N VAL A 84 16.99 2.47 2.61
CA VAL A 84 17.89 3.60 2.46
C VAL A 84 19.24 3.21 3.03
N GLY A 85 20.34 3.54 2.37
CA GLY A 85 21.68 3.19 2.81
C GLY A 85 22.65 4.36 2.70
N TRP A 86 23.49 4.51 3.72
CA TRP A 86 24.59 5.47 3.73
C TRP A 86 25.92 4.72 3.59
N PRO A 87 26.86 5.17 2.74
CA PRO A 87 28.19 4.57 2.66
C PRO A 87 28.88 4.54 4.03
N LYS A 88 29.44 3.39 4.40
CA LYS A 88 30.11 3.17 5.69
C LYS A 88 31.40 3.97 5.85
N ASP A 89 32.05 4.28 4.74
CA ASP A 89 33.40 4.84 4.71
C ASP A 89 33.68 5.59 3.38
N PRO A 90 34.81 6.31 3.27
CA PRO A 90 35.19 6.99 2.03
C PRO A 90 35.38 6.06 0.83
N ILE A 91 35.66 4.77 1.03
CA ILE A 91 35.88 3.79 -0.05
C ILE A 91 34.53 3.44 -0.69
N SER A 92 33.56 3.04 0.13
CA SER A 92 32.18 2.79 -0.29
C SER A 92 31.55 4.04 -0.91
N ARG A 93 31.79 5.24 -0.35
CA ARG A 93 31.32 6.50 -0.93
C ARG A 93 31.92 6.76 -2.30
N LYS A 94 33.24 6.55 -2.47
CA LYS A 94 33.91 6.69 -3.76
C LYS A 94 33.43 5.67 -4.78
N MET A 95 33.19 4.43 -4.37
CA MET A 95 32.67 3.35 -5.22
C MET A 95 31.26 3.65 -5.73
N LEU A 96 30.39 4.15 -4.85
CA LEU A 96 28.98 4.42 -5.16
C LEU A 96 28.74 5.79 -5.82
N GLY A 97 29.62 6.76 -5.58
CA GLY A 97 29.49 8.13 -6.08
C GLY A 97 28.30 8.90 -5.49
N LYS A 98 27.71 8.41 -4.40
CA LYS A 98 26.49 8.95 -3.77
C LYS A 98 26.65 8.95 -2.24
N ASP A 99 26.08 9.95 -1.59
CA ASP A 99 26.03 10.02 -0.12
C ASP A 99 24.87 9.21 0.48
N ILE A 100 23.80 9.01 -0.30
CA ILE A 100 22.65 8.20 0.07
C ILE A 100 22.26 7.33 -1.13
N VAL A 101 21.98 6.06 -0.86
CA VAL A 101 21.57 5.06 -1.85
C VAL A 101 20.20 4.52 -1.47
N PHE A 102 19.34 4.30 -2.47
CA PHE A 102 17.95 3.90 -2.27
C PHE A 102 17.62 2.58 -3.00
N GLY A 103 16.55 1.92 -2.58
CA GLY A 103 15.91 0.86 -3.38
C GLY A 103 16.79 -0.35 -3.69
N ASN A 104 16.72 -0.84 -4.92
CA ASN A 104 17.48 -2.02 -5.36
C ASN A 104 18.99 -1.80 -5.26
N GLU A 105 19.49 -0.61 -5.61
CA GLU A 105 20.91 -0.30 -5.48
C GLU A 105 21.38 -0.44 -4.03
N ALA A 106 20.62 0.08 -3.06
CA ALA A 106 20.93 -0.08 -1.64
C ALA A 106 20.86 -1.54 -1.18
N TYR A 107 19.90 -2.32 -1.71
CA TYR A 107 19.80 -3.76 -1.44
C TYR A 107 21.02 -4.54 -1.97
N GLN A 108 21.46 -4.27 -3.21
CA GLN A 108 22.60 -4.94 -3.83
C GLN A 108 23.92 -4.59 -3.11
N HIS A 109 24.09 -3.33 -2.72
CA HIS A 109 25.30 -2.83 -2.06
C HIS A 109 25.24 -2.80 -0.53
N ARG A 110 24.26 -3.49 0.08
CA ARG A 110 24.01 -3.48 1.54
C ARG A 110 25.22 -3.80 2.44
N LEU A 111 26.22 -4.52 1.93
CA LEU A 111 27.45 -4.81 2.69
C LEU A 111 28.34 -3.57 2.83
N ALA A 112 28.32 -2.67 1.84
CA ALA A 112 29.06 -1.41 1.82
C ALA A 112 28.30 -0.23 2.46
N LEU A 113 27.04 -0.47 2.88
CA LEU A 113 26.10 0.55 3.33
C LEU A 113 25.62 0.29 4.76
N ASP A 114 25.43 1.33 5.54
CA ASP A 114 24.61 1.30 6.74
C ASP A 114 23.14 1.43 6.35
N VAL A 115 22.50 0.28 6.12
CA VAL A 115 21.13 0.21 5.61
C VAL A 115 20.08 0.35 6.69
N VAL A 116 19.00 1.05 6.36
CA VAL A 116 17.83 1.28 7.19
C VAL A 116 16.57 1.00 6.38
N ARG A 117 15.68 0.16 6.92
CA ARG A 117 14.30 0.03 6.46
C ARG A 117 13.43 0.82 7.43
N PRO A 118 12.85 1.98 7.03
CA PRO A 118 12.18 2.90 7.95
C PRO A 118 10.92 2.30 8.59
N PHE A 119 10.26 1.37 7.91
CA PHE A 119 8.96 0.85 8.33
C PHE A 119 9.03 -0.62 8.79
N GLU A 120 8.17 -0.98 9.74
CA GLU A 120 7.94 -2.34 10.24
C GLU A 120 6.50 -2.48 10.69
N LYS A 121 5.83 -3.59 10.32
CA LYS A 121 4.39 -3.78 10.58
C LYS A 121 3.54 -2.58 10.13
N GLY A 122 3.96 -1.98 9.02
CA GLY A 122 3.43 -0.79 8.35
C GLY A 122 3.43 0.50 9.18
N ALA A 123 4.16 0.50 10.29
CA ALA A 123 4.42 1.67 11.11
C ALA A 123 5.86 2.15 10.91
N LEU A 124 6.15 3.42 11.22
CA LEU A 124 7.53 3.84 11.38
C LEU A 124 8.14 3.06 12.55
N LYS A 125 9.30 2.42 12.33
CA LYS A 125 9.97 1.63 13.35
C LYS A 125 10.16 2.44 14.63
N TYR A 126 9.59 1.92 15.72
CA TYR A 126 9.68 2.46 17.08
C TYR A 126 8.93 3.78 17.34
N ALA A 127 8.07 4.25 16.43
CA ALA A 127 7.28 5.46 16.65
C ALA A 127 6.27 5.35 17.81
N ASP A 128 5.74 4.14 18.07
CA ASP A 128 4.83 3.87 19.19
C ASP A 128 5.53 3.54 20.51
N ASN A 129 6.84 3.28 20.47
CA ASN A 129 7.55 2.72 21.61
C ASN A 129 8.50 3.75 22.21
N ALA A 130 7.96 4.70 22.98
CA ALA A 130 8.75 5.53 23.90
C ALA A 130 9.56 4.67 24.91
N GLU A 131 9.13 3.42 25.15
CA GLU A 131 9.69 2.48 26.14
C GLU A 131 10.59 1.37 25.56
N ALA A 132 10.81 1.25 24.24
CA ALA A 132 11.54 0.11 23.65
C ALA A 132 13.07 0.10 23.90
N GLY A 133 13.61 0.95 24.78
CA GLY A 133 15.06 1.03 25.01
C GLY A 133 15.86 1.39 23.76
N VAL A 134 15.22 1.98 22.76
CA VAL A 134 15.85 2.36 21.50
C VAL A 134 16.56 3.68 21.70
N ALA A 135 17.86 3.72 21.42
CA ALA A 135 18.65 4.95 21.49
C ALA A 135 18.00 6.05 20.62
N PRO A 136 17.85 7.30 21.12
CA PRO A 136 17.23 8.40 20.38
C PRO A 136 17.81 8.60 18.98
N GLU A 137 19.11 8.36 18.83
CA GLU A 137 19.83 8.45 17.56
C GLU A 137 19.34 7.43 16.53
N ARG A 138 18.97 6.23 16.98
CA ARG A 138 18.45 5.19 16.09
C ARG A 138 17.04 5.56 15.60
N LEU A 139 16.20 6.13 16.47
CA LEU A 139 14.89 6.65 16.07
C LEU A 139 15.01 7.82 15.09
N ALA A 140 15.95 8.75 15.33
CA ALA A 140 16.25 9.84 14.41
C ALA A 140 16.64 9.29 13.03
N LYS A 141 17.49 8.26 12.98
CA LYS A 141 17.89 7.61 11.73
C LYS A 141 16.73 6.95 10.97
N PHE A 142 15.74 6.38 11.66
CA PHE A 142 14.52 5.87 10.99
C PHE A 142 13.65 6.98 10.42
N LYS A 143 13.48 8.09 11.15
CA LYS A 143 12.76 9.27 10.66
C LYS A 143 13.45 9.90 9.44
N GLU A 144 14.77 10.04 9.50
CA GLU A 144 15.58 10.51 8.38
C GLU A 144 15.44 9.59 7.17
N ALA A 145 15.57 8.27 7.36
CA ALA A 145 15.37 7.29 6.30
C ALA A 145 13.97 7.38 5.66
N ALA A 146 12.92 7.57 6.46
CA ALA A 146 11.57 7.73 5.95
C ALA A 146 11.44 8.99 5.09
N LYS A 147 11.96 10.13 5.58
CA LYS A 147 11.93 11.40 4.85
C LYS A 147 12.71 11.33 3.53
N GLU A 148 13.93 10.81 3.57
CA GLU A 148 14.76 10.67 2.36
C GLU A 148 14.15 9.67 1.36
N LEU A 149 13.52 8.59 1.84
CA LEU A 149 12.80 7.66 0.97
C LEU A 149 11.61 8.34 0.29
N VAL A 150 10.77 9.07 1.03
CA VAL A 150 9.64 9.81 0.46
C VAL A 150 10.11 10.82 -0.59
N LYS A 151 11.13 11.61 -0.26
CA LYS A 151 11.73 12.58 -1.19
C LYS A 151 12.26 11.91 -2.45
N TYR A 152 12.96 10.78 -2.31
CA TYR A 152 13.46 10.01 -3.45
C TYR A 152 12.32 9.51 -4.32
N VAL A 153 11.31 8.87 -3.74
CA VAL A 153 10.17 8.30 -4.48
C VAL A 153 9.37 9.38 -5.21
N VAL A 154 9.12 10.53 -4.58
CA VAL A 154 8.47 11.68 -5.25
C VAL A 154 9.33 12.25 -6.37
N SER A 155 10.66 12.27 -6.21
CA SER A 155 11.57 12.74 -7.27
C SER A 155 11.49 11.88 -8.54
N LEU A 156 11.19 10.59 -8.41
CA LEU A 156 10.96 9.70 -9.55
C LEU A 156 9.71 10.08 -10.36
N CYS A 157 8.74 10.75 -9.73
CA CYS A 157 7.55 11.29 -10.39
C CYS A 157 7.84 12.56 -11.21
N ARG A 158 9.06 13.10 -11.14
CA ARG A 158 9.54 14.26 -11.92
C ARG A 158 8.54 15.43 -11.91
N PRO A 159 8.15 15.96 -10.72
CA PRO A 159 7.28 17.13 -10.66
C PRO A 159 7.91 18.31 -11.42
N PRO A 160 7.19 18.92 -12.38
CA PRO A 160 7.68 20.11 -13.07
C PRO A 160 7.93 21.25 -12.08
N LYS A 161 8.87 22.14 -12.39
CA LYS A 161 9.16 23.30 -11.54
C LYS A 161 7.90 24.16 -11.35
N GLY A 162 7.62 24.54 -10.10
CA GLY A 162 6.45 25.36 -9.75
C GLY A 162 5.10 24.62 -9.78
N THR A 163 5.11 23.29 -9.83
CA THR A 163 3.91 22.46 -9.68
C THR A 163 3.75 22.06 -8.23
N LEU A 164 2.54 22.19 -7.68
CA LEU A 164 2.21 21.69 -6.34
C LEU A 164 2.12 20.17 -6.39
N VAL A 165 2.55 19.49 -5.34
CA VAL A 165 2.58 18.03 -5.20
C VAL A 165 1.63 17.63 -4.08
N TYR A 166 0.49 17.05 -4.46
CA TYR A 166 -0.54 16.59 -3.54
C TYR A 166 -0.53 15.07 -3.46
N GLY A 167 -0.57 14.51 -2.25
CA GLY A 167 -0.36 13.09 -2.02
C GLY A 167 -1.50 12.41 -1.26
N VAL A 168 -1.98 11.27 -1.75
CA VAL A 168 -2.70 10.30 -0.89
C VAL A 168 -1.74 9.16 -0.59
N ILE A 169 -1.60 8.83 0.69
CA ILE A 169 -0.67 7.82 1.18
C ILE A 169 -1.45 6.71 1.88
N GLY A 170 -1.29 5.48 1.39
CA GLY A 170 -1.73 4.27 2.06
C GLY A 170 -0.83 3.94 3.26
N SER A 171 -1.47 3.61 4.38
CA SER A 171 -0.85 3.11 5.61
C SER A 171 -1.73 2.00 6.20
N PRO A 172 -1.24 1.13 7.10
CA PRO A 172 -2.09 0.12 7.73
C PRO A 172 -3.34 0.70 8.36
N ALA A 173 -4.39 -0.11 8.37
CA ALA A 173 -5.72 0.28 8.82
C ALA A 173 -5.74 0.81 10.26
N ARG A 174 -4.94 0.20 11.14
CA ARG A 174 -4.79 0.60 12.54
C ARG A 174 -3.46 1.26 12.86
N ALA A 175 -3.00 2.17 12.01
CA ALA A 175 -1.88 3.04 12.36
C ALA A 175 -2.28 3.93 13.56
N SER A 176 -1.48 3.89 14.63
CA SER A 176 -1.62 4.79 15.77
C SER A 176 -1.53 6.26 15.34
N ILE A 177 -1.97 7.18 16.21
CA ILE A 177 -1.83 8.62 15.98
C ILE A 177 -0.35 9.00 15.81
N LEU A 178 0.56 8.37 16.57
CA LEU A 178 2.00 8.61 16.48
C LEU A 178 2.58 8.13 15.14
N ASN A 179 2.13 6.99 14.62
CA ASN A 179 2.53 6.48 13.31
C ASN A 179 2.03 7.37 12.17
N LYS A 180 0.76 7.81 12.23
CA LYS A 180 0.20 8.76 11.27
C LYS A 180 0.98 10.08 11.29
N GLN A 181 1.30 10.60 12.48
CA GLN A 181 2.11 11.81 12.61
C GLN A 181 3.52 11.62 12.05
N ALA A 182 4.17 10.48 12.32
CA ALA A 182 5.49 10.17 11.81
C ALA A 182 5.52 10.07 10.28
N LEU A 183 4.46 9.53 9.66
CA LEU A 183 4.29 9.52 8.21
C LEU A 183 4.09 10.94 7.66
N MET A 184 3.24 11.75 8.30
CA MET A 184 3.09 13.17 7.93
C MET A 184 4.42 13.91 8.02
N ASP A 185 5.21 13.67 9.07
CA ASP A 185 6.53 14.28 9.26
C ASP A 185 7.53 13.86 8.17
N ALA A 186 7.46 12.62 7.69
CA ALA A 186 8.28 12.15 6.56
C ALA A 186 7.90 12.84 5.23
N CYS A 187 6.66 13.32 5.11
CA CYS A 187 6.15 14.01 3.91
C CYS A 187 6.44 15.52 3.90
N LYS A 188 6.73 16.11 5.06
CA LYS A 188 7.03 17.55 5.20
C LYS A 188 8.17 17.99 4.29
N GLY A 189 7.93 19.07 3.55
CA GLY A 189 8.88 19.65 2.59
C GLY A 189 9.04 18.87 1.28
N THR A 190 8.25 17.81 1.08
CA THR A 190 8.17 17.08 -0.20
C THR A 190 6.78 17.23 -0.84
N PHE A 191 5.73 17.25 -0.02
CA PHE A 191 4.35 17.48 -0.43
C PHE A 191 3.82 18.78 0.16
N GLU A 192 2.99 19.49 -0.60
CA GLU A 192 2.25 20.66 -0.13
C GLU A 192 0.98 20.24 0.62
N ALA A 193 0.33 19.14 0.22
CA ALA A 193 -0.84 18.60 0.91
C ALA A 193 -0.82 17.06 0.90
N VAL A 194 -1.18 16.43 2.02
CA VAL A 194 -1.20 14.97 2.16
C VAL A 194 -2.44 14.50 2.90
N MET A 195 -3.04 13.43 2.38
CA MET A 195 -4.05 12.63 3.06
C MET A 195 -3.49 11.23 3.33
N ILE A 196 -3.64 10.76 4.56
CA ILE A 196 -3.33 9.37 4.93
C ILE A 196 -4.64 8.60 5.00
N VAL A 197 -4.70 7.49 4.26
CA VAL A 197 -5.83 6.57 4.25
C VAL A 197 -5.37 5.15 4.55
N SER A 198 -6.29 4.25 4.91
CA SER A 198 -5.91 2.86 5.04
C SER A 198 -5.64 2.23 3.67
N GLU A 199 -4.61 1.40 3.59
CA GLU A 199 -4.25 0.60 2.40
C GLU A 199 -5.46 -0.16 1.82
N PRO A 200 -6.23 -0.95 2.60
CA PRO A 200 -7.38 -1.65 2.04
C PRO A 200 -8.49 -0.72 1.54
N PHE A 201 -8.65 0.49 2.11
CA PHE A 201 -9.58 1.49 1.58
C PHE A 201 -9.09 2.07 0.25
N ALA A 202 -7.80 2.39 0.12
CA ALA A 202 -7.23 2.80 -1.15
C ALA A 202 -7.46 1.74 -2.23
N VAL A 203 -7.21 0.46 -1.93
CA VAL A 203 -7.49 -0.67 -2.84
C VAL A 203 -8.97 -0.72 -3.24
N ALA A 204 -9.90 -0.63 -2.28
CA ALA A 204 -11.35 -0.58 -2.56
C ALA A 204 -11.69 0.55 -3.54
N TYR A 205 -11.15 1.75 -3.29
CA TYR A 205 -11.40 2.92 -4.11
C TYR A 205 -10.88 2.75 -5.55
N GLY A 206 -9.66 2.22 -5.68
CA GLY A 206 -9.05 1.92 -6.98
C GLY A 206 -9.81 0.88 -7.79
N THR A 207 -10.31 -0.16 -7.13
CA THR A 207 -11.08 -1.25 -7.77
C THR A 207 -12.56 -0.93 -7.97
N ASN A 208 -13.03 0.24 -7.52
CA ASN A 208 -14.43 0.63 -7.51
C ASN A 208 -15.32 -0.33 -6.69
N THR A 209 -14.76 -0.89 -5.62
CA THR A 209 -15.45 -1.84 -4.74
C THR A 209 -15.78 -1.17 -3.41
N LEU A 210 -16.74 -0.24 -3.44
CA LEU A 210 -17.03 0.65 -2.32
C LEU A 210 -18.18 0.19 -1.42
N GLU A 211 -18.92 -0.84 -1.82
CA GLU A 211 -20.10 -1.36 -1.11
C GLU A 211 -20.10 -2.89 -1.11
N ASP A 212 -20.69 -3.49 -0.08
CA ASP A 212 -20.86 -4.93 0.10
C ASP A 212 -19.59 -5.74 -0.19
N ALA A 213 -18.44 -5.30 0.34
CA ALA A 213 -17.15 -5.93 0.07
C ALA A 213 -16.26 -6.06 1.29
N LEU A 214 -15.36 -7.06 1.22
CA LEU A 214 -14.31 -7.28 2.21
C LEU A 214 -12.97 -7.25 1.49
N ILE A 215 -12.17 -6.22 1.76
CA ILE A 215 -10.80 -6.13 1.26
C ILE A 215 -9.87 -6.81 2.25
N VAL A 216 -8.97 -7.65 1.76
CA VAL A 216 -7.89 -8.29 2.53
C VAL A 216 -6.57 -7.91 1.88
N ASP A 217 -5.89 -6.92 2.45
CA ASP A 217 -4.58 -6.47 1.99
C ASP A 217 -3.47 -7.19 2.76
N ILE A 218 -2.71 -8.05 2.07
CA ILE A 218 -1.63 -8.85 2.67
C ILE A 218 -0.29 -8.22 2.30
N GLY A 219 0.20 -7.34 3.17
CA GLY A 219 1.48 -6.66 3.03
C GLY A 219 2.69 -7.50 3.48
N ALA A 220 3.81 -6.81 3.65
CA ALA A 220 5.01 -7.42 4.25
C ALA A 220 4.86 -7.55 5.77
N GLY A 221 4.50 -6.46 6.45
CA GLY A 221 4.48 -6.42 7.91
C GLY A 221 3.12 -6.77 8.54
N THR A 222 2.03 -6.47 7.85
CA THR A 222 0.65 -6.61 8.33
C THR A 222 -0.26 -7.21 7.28
N THR A 223 -1.33 -7.82 7.75
CA THR A 223 -2.50 -8.15 6.94
C THR A 223 -3.65 -7.30 7.44
N ASP A 224 -4.14 -6.40 6.60
CA ASP A 224 -5.14 -5.40 6.91
C ASP A 224 -6.45 -5.72 6.17
N LEU A 225 -7.53 -5.87 6.94
CA LEU A 225 -8.84 -6.18 6.43
C LEU A 225 -9.75 -4.97 6.62
N CYS A 226 -10.57 -4.70 5.62
CA CYS A 226 -11.54 -3.61 5.64
C CYS A 226 -12.88 -4.06 5.08
N ARG A 227 -13.94 -3.73 5.82
CA ARG A 227 -15.32 -3.83 5.34
C ARG A 227 -15.69 -2.54 4.61
N MET A 228 -16.28 -2.68 3.42
CA MET A 228 -16.79 -1.57 2.61
C MET A 228 -18.32 -1.64 2.55
N HIS A 229 -18.99 -0.53 2.90
CA HIS A 229 -20.45 -0.45 3.03
C HIS A 229 -21.03 0.86 2.45
N GLY A 230 -20.36 1.45 1.46
CA GLY A 230 -20.80 2.67 0.79
C GLY A 230 -20.38 3.97 1.48
N ALA A 231 -19.67 3.88 2.61
CA ALA A 231 -19.11 5.03 3.33
C ALA A 231 -17.62 4.85 3.66
N ILE A 232 -16.99 5.92 4.12
CA ILE A 232 -15.60 5.90 4.59
C ILE A 232 -15.49 4.93 5.78
N PRO A 233 -14.61 3.92 5.73
CA PRO A 233 -14.46 2.96 6.82
C PRO A 233 -14.03 3.61 8.14
N THR A 234 -14.66 3.18 9.22
CA THR A 234 -14.27 3.54 10.60
C THR A 234 -13.26 2.53 11.16
N GLU A 235 -12.78 2.74 12.39
CA GLU A 235 -11.88 1.78 13.04
C GLU A 235 -12.55 0.42 13.31
N GLU A 236 -13.87 0.40 13.49
CA GLU A 236 -14.65 -0.82 13.73
C GLU A 236 -14.83 -1.66 12.46
N ASP A 237 -14.77 -1.00 11.30
CA ASP A 237 -14.80 -1.64 9.97
C ASP A 237 -13.48 -2.30 9.58
N GLN A 238 -12.48 -2.25 10.46
CA GLN A 238 -11.11 -2.60 10.11
C GLN A 238 -10.45 -3.55 11.12
N VAL A 239 -9.71 -4.52 10.61
CA VAL A 239 -8.96 -5.50 11.41
C VAL A 239 -7.53 -5.58 10.87
N THR A 240 -6.55 -5.53 11.76
CA THR A 240 -5.14 -5.70 11.41
C THR A 240 -4.58 -6.92 12.14
N SER A 241 -3.93 -7.84 11.40
CA SER A 241 -3.11 -8.91 11.95
C SER A 241 -1.63 -8.64 11.68
N GLY A 242 -0.78 -8.98 12.65
CA GLY A 242 0.68 -8.95 12.50
C GLY A 242 1.27 -10.15 11.75
N LYS A 243 0.43 -11.08 11.28
CA LYS A 243 0.86 -12.21 10.45
C LYS A 243 0.70 -11.86 8.97
N ALA A 244 1.81 -11.65 8.29
CA ALA A 244 1.87 -11.26 6.88
C ALA A 244 3.15 -11.81 6.22
N GLY A 245 3.67 -11.14 5.19
CA GLY A 245 4.84 -11.58 4.43
C GLY A 245 6.11 -11.85 5.27
N ASP A 246 6.45 -10.98 6.22
CA ASP A 246 7.63 -11.10 7.09
C ASP A 246 7.43 -12.21 8.14
N PHE A 247 6.19 -12.47 8.56
CA PHE A 247 5.87 -13.62 9.42
C PHE A 247 6.10 -14.93 8.67
N ILE A 248 5.65 -15.03 7.41
CA ILE A 248 5.90 -16.21 6.56
C ILE A 248 7.41 -16.41 6.38
N ASP A 249 8.16 -15.34 6.09
CA ASP A 249 9.62 -15.43 5.90
C ASP A 249 10.31 -16.00 7.15
N ASN A 250 9.97 -15.51 8.34
CA ASN A 250 10.56 -15.95 9.60
C ASN A 250 10.16 -17.39 9.95
N LEU A 251 8.88 -17.75 9.78
CA LEU A 251 8.41 -19.11 10.06
C LEU A 251 9.05 -20.11 9.09
N ALA A 252 9.11 -19.79 7.80
CA ALA A 252 9.79 -20.61 6.80
C ALA A 252 11.28 -20.76 7.15
N PHE A 253 11.96 -19.68 7.54
CA PHE A 253 13.37 -19.73 7.96
C PHE A 253 13.60 -20.75 9.08
N GLU A 254 12.78 -20.71 10.14
CA GLU A 254 12.92 -21.64 11.27
C GLU A 254 12.60 -23.10 10.88
N LEU A 255 11.55 -23.32 10.11
CA LEU A 255 11.17 -24.65 9.62
C LEU A 255 12.25 -25.26 8.72
N ILE A 256 12.76 -24.48 7.77
CA ILE A 256 13.84 -24.88 6.85
C ILE A 256 15.12 -25.16 7.63
N LYS A 257 15.48 -24.32 8.60
CA LYS A 257 16.69 -24.50 9.42
C LYS A 257 16.64 -25.80 10.21
N LYS A 258 15.45 -26.17 10.69
CA LYS A 258 15.22 -27.43 11.41
C LYS A 258 15.26 -28.64 10.46
N ALA A 259 14.65 -28.54 9.28
CA ALA A 259 14.58 -29.64 8.30
C ALA A 259 15.90 -29.87 7.54
N HIS A 260 16.65 -28.80 7.27
CA HIS A 260 17.89 -28.80 6.49
C HIS A 260 19.03 -28.12 7.25
N PRO A 261 19.52 -28.72 8.35
CA PRO A 261 20.55 -28.10 9.20
C PRO A 261 21.88 -27.88 8.49
N ASP A 262 22.09 -28.49 7.33
CA ASP A 262 23.30 -28.32 6.51
C ASP A 262 23.20 -27.16 5.50
N ALA A 263 22.01 -26.60 5.26
CA ALA A 263 21.84 -25.47 4.36
C ALA A 263 22.32 -24.16 5.00
N GLN A 264 23.07 -23.37 4.25
CA GLN A 264 23.45 -22.01 4.60
C GLN A 264 22.60 -21.02 3.81
N PHE A 265 21.81 -20.24 4.53
CA PHE A 265 20.90 -19.26 3.93
C PHE A 265 20.66 -18.09 4.86
N THR A 266 20.13 -17.01 4.28
CA THR A 266 19.71 -15.81 5.01
C THR A 266 18.22 -15.61 4.87
N ILE A 267 17.63 -14.76 5.71
CA ILE A 267 16.20 -14.41 5.61
C ILE A 267 15.83 -13.86 4.22
N ASN A 268 16.76 -13.15 3.57
CA ASN A 268 16.55 -12.64 2.21
C ASN A 268 16.47 -13.77 1.17
N MET A 269 17.28 -14.82 1.31
CA MET A 269 17.23 -15.99 0.43
C MET A 269 15.91 -16.76 0.60
N VAL A 270 15.41 -16.85 1.84
CA VAL A 270 14.09 -17.44 2.12
C VAL A 270 12.98 -16.59 1.49
N ARG A 271 13.04 -15.25 1.63
CA ARG A 271 12.09 -14.35 0.98
C ARG A 271 12.11 -14.50 -0.54
N GLU A 272 13.30 -14.57 -1.16
CA GLU A 272 13.44 -14.82 -2.61
C GLU A 272 12.89 -16.19 -3.02
N ALA A 273 13.00 -17.21 -2.16
CA ALA A 273 12.37 -18.51 -2.40
C ALA A 273 10.84 -18.43 -2.32
N LYS A 274 10.31 -17.72 -1.31
CA LYS A 274 8.88 -17.42 -1.17
C LYS A 274 8.36 -16.67 -2.41
N GLU A 275 8.97 -15.56 -2.80
CA GLU A 275 8.49 -14.75 -3.92
C GLU A 275 8.54 -15.50 -5.26
N ARG A 276 9.45 -16.48 -5.45
CA ARG A 276 9.51 -17.30 -6.67
C ARG A 276 8.56 -18.49 -6.68
N GLY A 277 8.34 -19.12 -5.52
CA GLY A 277 7.82 -20.49 -5.45
C GLY A 277 6.80 -20.74 -4.35
N SER A 278 6.22 -19.69 -3.75
CA SER A 278 5.21 -19.88 -2.70
C SER A 278 3.84 -20.28 -3.24
N PHE A 279 3.26 -21.27 -2.59
CA PHE A 279 1.93 -21.80 -2.86
C PHE A 279 1.34 -22.36 -1.57
N VAL A 280 0.02 -22.43 -1.51
CA VAL A 280 -0.72 -23.00 -0.37
C VAL A 280 -1.63 -24.16 -0.78
N ASN A 281 -1.70 -24.51 -2.06
CA ASN A 281 -2.52 -25.61 -2.57
C ASN A 281 -1.78 -26.96 -2.51
N ASP A 282 -2.52 -28.06 -2.57
CA ASP A 282 -1.98 -29.44 -2.55
C ASP A 282 -1.60 -29.98 -3.93
N VAL A 283 -1.31 -29.10 -4.88
CA VAL A 283 -0.77 -29.50 -6.19
C VAL A 283 0.71 -29.89 -6.01
N ASN A 284 1.22 -30.80 -6.85
CA ASN A 284 2.60 -31.32 -6.89
C ASN A 284 3.69 -30.26 -7.21
N ASP A 285 3.44 -28.99 -6.86
CA ASP A 285 4.43 -27.92 -6.93
C ASP A 285 5.59 -28.26 -5.99
N LYS A 286 6.82 -28.04 -6.47
CA LYS A 286 8.03 -28.17 -5.67
C LYS A 286 8.72 -26.83 -5.53
N ALA A 287 9.22 -26.55 -4.34
CA ALA A 287 10.11 -25.43 -4.06
C ALA A 287 11.52 -25.98 -3.80
N ILE A 288 12.29 -26.15 -4.88
CA ILE A 288 13.70 -26.55 -4.80
C ILE A 288 14.58 -25.30 -4.91
N VAL A 289 15.51 -25.14 -3.97
CA VAL A 289 16.45 -24.02 -3.93
C VAL A 289 17.88 -24.52 -3.95
N LYS A 290 18.75 -23.81 -4.68
CA LYS A 290 20.19 -24.09 -4.72
C LYS A 290 20.92 -23.14 -3.78
N TRP A 291 21.34 -23.64 -2.63
CA TRP A 291 22.04 -22.87 -1.59
C TRP A 291 23.36 -23.54 -1.18
N PRO A 292 24.33 -22.81 -0.63
CA PRO A 292 25.54 -23.42 -0.10
C PRO A 292 25.20 -24.37 1.06
N ASN A 293 25.90 -25.50 1.16
CA ASN A 293 25.89 -26.33 2.36
C ASN A 293 26.91 -25.78 3.40
N LYS A 294 27.07 -26.45 4.55
CA LYS A 294 28.06 -26.08 5.57
C LYS A 294 29.51 -25.99 5.08
N GLU A 295 29.83 -26.62 3.97
CA GLU A 295 31.16 -26.64 3.34
C GLU A 295 31.26 -25.60 2.21
N GLY A 296 30.23 -24.78 2.01
CA GLY A 296 30.16 -23.78 0.95
C GLY A 296 29.81 -24.33 -0.44
N ARG A 297 29.47 -25.62 -0.57
CA ARG A 297 29.14 -26.24 -1.85
C ARG A 297 27.69 -25.96 -2.25
N PRO A 298 27.41 -25.50 -3.49
CA PRO A 298 26.03 -25.34 -3.96
C PRO A 298 25.30 -26.68 -3.99
N THR A 299 24.23 -26.78 -3.23
CA THR A 299 23.43 -28.01 -3.04
C THR A 299 21.95 -27.68 -3.23
N ASP A 300 21.21 -28.60 -3.84
CA ASP A 300 19.76 -28.47 -3.98
C ASP A 300 19.07 -28.92 -2.68
N PHE A 301 18.19 -28.08 -2.15
CA PHE A 301 17.35 -28.35 -0.99
C PHE A 301 15.88 -28.25 -1.40
N ASP A 302 15.10 -29.29 -1.12
CA ASP A 302 13.66 -29.30 -1.31
C ASP A 302 12.98 -28.75 -0.05
N ILE A 303 12.55 -27.48 -0.11
CA ILE A 303 11.92 -26.75 1.01
C ILE A 303 10.40 -26.66 0.88
N THR A 304 9.81 -27.53 0.04
CA THR A 304 8.40 -27.51 -0.34
C THR A 304 7.48 -27.55 0.88
N LYS A 305 7.75 -28.46 1.82
CA LYS A 305 6.87 -28.68 2.97
C LYS A 305 6.90 -27.49 3.92
N GLU A 306 8.10 -27.01 4.22
CA GLU A 306 8.38 -25.93 5.17
C GLU A 306 7.81 -24.60 4.66
N LEU A 307 8.02 -24.30 3.36
CA LEU A 307 7.50 -23.09 2.75
C LEU A 307 5.96 -23.11 2.72
N LYS A 308 5.35 -24.25 2.39
CA LYS A 308 3.90 -24.40 2.34
C LYS A 308 3.26 -24.28 3.72
N GLU A 309 3.85 -24.91 4.74
CA GLU A 309 3.41 -24.80 6.12
C GLU A 309 3.45 -23.34 6.58
N ALA A 310 4.55 -22.63 6.30
CA ALA A 310 4.68 -21.21 6.63
C ALA A 310 3.64 -20.33 5.91
N CYS A 311 3.38 -20.59 4.63
CA CYS A 311 2.38 -19.82 3.87
C CYS A 311 0.94 -20.09 4.35
N ARG A 312 0.61 -21.31 4.80
CA ARG A 312 -0.72 -21.64 5.35
C ARG A 312 -0.99 -20.99 6.69
N ALA A 313 0.04 -20.66 7.46
CA ALA A 313 -0.09 -20.14 8.82
C ALA A 313 -0.73 -18.74 8.93
N ILE A 314 -0.89 -18.00 7.83
CA ILE A 314 -1.59 -16.70 7.83
C ILE A 314 -3.12 -16.83 7.66
N VAL A 315 -3.61 -17.95 7.12
CA VAL A 315 -5.01 -18.12 6.73
C VAL A 315 -5.97 -18.09 7.93
N PRO A 316 -5.69 -18.76 9.07
CA PRO A 316 -6.60 -18.74 10.20
C PRO A 316 -6.92 -17.33 10.72
N ASP A 317 -5.92 -16.46 10.75
CA ASP A 317 -6.09 -15.06 11.19
C ASP A 317 -6.91 -14.25 10.19
N ILE A 318 -6.73 -14.47 8.88
CA ILE A 318 -7.53 -13.84 7.83
C ILE A 318 -8.99 -14.25 7.96
N VAL A 319 -9.27 -15.55 8.07
CA VAL A 319 -10.63 -16.08 8.20
C VAL A 319 -11.31 -15.57 9.48
N ALA A 320 -10.58 -15.55 10.60
CA ALA A 320 -11.08 -14.98 11.85
C ALA A 320 -11.39 -13.47 11.72
N GLY A 321 -10.53 -12.73 11.02
CA GLY A 321 -10.74 -11.30 10.74
C GLY A 321 -11.96 -11.04 9.85
N LEU A 322 -12.11 -11.80 8.76
CA LEU A 322 -13.28 -11.75 7.87
C LEU A 322 -14.55 -12.03 8.66
N ARG A 323 -14.56 -13.10 9.47
CA ARG A 323 -15.71 -13.45 10.32
C ARG A 323 -16.07 -12.33 11.26
N LYS A 324 -15.07 -11.72 11.91
CA LYS A 324 -15.30 -10.60 12.83
C LYS A 324 -16.03 -9.45 12.12
N LEU A 325 -15.55 -9.03 10.96
CA LEU A 325 -16.12 -7.94 10.17
C LEU A 325 -17.54 -8.23 9.65
N VAL A 326 -17.78 -9.48 9.24
CA VAL A 326 -19.10 -9.92 8.76
C VAL A 326 -20.09 -10.00 9.92
N SER A 327 -19.71 -10.60 11.05
CA SER A 327 -20.60 -10.83 12.19
C SER A 327 -21.06 -9.56 12.89
N SER A 328 -20.30 -8.47 12.77
CA SER A 328 -20.67 -7.15 13.29
C SER A 328 -21.46 -6.31 12.28
N TYR A 329 -21.93 -6.89 11.17
CA TYR A 329 -22.74 -6.20 10.16
C TYR A 329 -24.16 -6.74 10.10
N ASP A 330 -25.04 -5.96 9.47
CA ASP A 330 -26.44 -6.32 9.30
C ASP A 330 -26.59 -7.65 8.54
N ALA A 331 -27.38 -8.55 9.12
CA ALA A 331 -27.47 -9.96 8.70
C ALA A 331 -27.87 -10.12 7.22
N GLU A 332 -28.66 -9.20 6.68
CA GLU A 332 -29.11 -9.24 5.28
C GLU A 332 -28.00 -8.94 4.26
N PHE A 333 -26.91 -8.32 4.68
CA PHE A 333 -25.76 -7.96 3.83
C PHE A 333 -24.59 -8.94 3.97
N GLN A 334 -24.54 -9.73 5.04
CA GLN A 334 -23.43 -10.65 5.34
C GLN A 334 -23.11 -11.60 4.18
N LYS A 335 -24.14 -12.18 3.55
CA LYS A 335 -23.96 -13.07 2.40
C LYS A 335 -23.36 -12.33 1.20
N ARG A 336 -23.81 -11.09 0.93
CA ARG A 336 -23.29 -10.28 -0.18
C ARG A 336 -21.81 -9.97 0.01
N MET A 337 -21.42 -9.57 1.22
CA MET A 337 -20.02 -9.33 1.58
C MET A 337 -19.13 -10.56 1.42
N LEU A 338 -19.59 -11.72 1.88
CA LEU A 338 -18.84 -12.97 1.72
C LEU A 338 -18.68 -13.39 0.26
N GLN A 339 -19.62 -13.02 -0.62
CA GLN A 339 -19.51 -13.23 -2.06
C GLN A 339 -18.61 -12.19 -2.76
N ASN A 340 -18.01 -11.26 -2.01
CA ASN A 340 -17.19 -10.19 -2.55
C ASN A 340 -15.95 -9.93 -1.67
N VAL A 341 -15.16 -10.98 -1.47
CA VAL A 341 -13.86 -10.90 -0.77
C VAL A 341 -12.77 -10.64 -1.81
N ILE A 342 -12.01 -9.56 -1.63
CA ILE A 342 -10.96 -9.12 -2.55
C ILE A 342 -9.61 -9.20 -1.85
N LEU A 343 -8.72 -10.03 -2.37
CA LEU A 343 -7.33 -10.13 -1.93
C LEU A 343 -6.47 -9.11 -2.66
N ALA A 344 -5.70 -8.35 -1.89
CA ALA A 344 -4.73 -7.38 -2.33
C ALA A 344 -3.40 -7.52 -1.57
N GLY A 345 -2.47 -6.63 -1.86
CA GLY A 345 -1.12 -6.68 -1.32
C GLY A 345 -0.26 -7.78 -1.93
N GLY A 346 1.04 -7.72 -1.66
CA GLY A 346 2.01 -8.66 -2.21
C GLY A 346 1.70 -10.13 -1.89
N GLY A 347 1.13 -10.41 -0.71
CA GLY A 347 0.77 -11.75 -0.26
C GLY A 347 -0.47 -12.35 -0.94
N SER A 348 -1.31 -11.55 -1.61
CA SER A 348 -2.42 -12.09 -2.43
C SER A 348 -1.93 -12.99 -3.58
N GLN A 349 -0.66 -12.84 -3.98
CA GLN A 349 -0.05 -13.60 -5.07
C GLN A 349 0.28 -15.05 -4.71
N LEU A 350 0.12 -15.44 -3.44
CA LEU A 350 0.25 -16.84 -3.03
C LEU A 350 -0.67 -17.73 -3.87
N ARG A 351 -0.10 -18.72 -4.56
CA ARG A 351 -0.86 -19.61 -5.44
C ARG A 351 -1.81 -20.47 -4.61
N GLY A 352 -3.10 -20.44 -4.97
CA GLY A 352 -4.16 -21.18 -4.29
C GLY A 352 -4.71 -20.54 -3.01
N LEU A 353 -4.25 -19.35 -2.62
CA LEU A 353 -4.72 -18.67 -1.40
C LEU A 353 -6.22 -18.34 -1.43
N ASP A 354 -6.70 -17.87 -2.57
CA ASP A 354 -8.12 -17.65 -2.86
C ASP A 354 -8.95 -18.88 -2.52
N ARG A 355 -8.61 -20.04 -3.09
CA ARG A 355 -9.33 -21.29 -2.86
C ARG A 355 -9.24 -21.77 -1.41
N LEU A 356 -8.06 -21.66 -0.80
CA LEU A 356 -7.87 -22.08 0.59
C LEU A 356 -8.73 -21.24 1.55
N ILE A 357 -8.86 -19.93 1.30
CA ILE A 357 -9.76 -19.07 2.05
C ILE A 357 -11.23 -19.43 1.75
N GLU A 358 -11.60 -19.68 0.49
CA GLU A 358 -12.96 -20.12 0.13
C GLU A 358 -13.35 -21.44 0.81
N ASP A 359 -12.43 -22.40 0.89
CA ASP A 359 -12.60 -23.69 1.57
C ASP A 359 -12.83 -23.49 3.07
N ASP A 360 -11.99 -22.68 3.73
CA ASP A 360 -12.17 -22.36 5.16
C ASP A 360 -13.44 -21.56 5.42
N LEU A 361 -13.94 -20.77 4.45
CA LEU A 361 -15.20 -20.05 4.57
C LEU A 361 -16.43 -20.95 4.40
N GLN A 362 -16.30 -22.19 3.91
CA GLN A 362 -17.44 -23.12 3.76
C GLN A 362 -18.16 -23.38 5.08
N GLN A 363 -17.42 -23.46 6.18
CA GLN A 363 -18.00 -23.62 7.52
C GLN A 363 -18.90 -22.44 7.96
N TYR A 364 -18.87 -21.34 7.21
CA TYR A 364 -19.62 -20.10 7.45
C TYR A 364 -20.64 -19.80 6.34
N GLY A 365 -20.98 -20.77 5.49
CA GLY A 365 -21.91 -20.58 4.37
C GLY A 365 -21.25 -20.23 3.04
N GLY A 366 -19.91 -20.34 2.99
CA GLY A 366 -19.11 -20.12 1.79
C GLY A 366 -18.84 -18.64 1.51
N GLY A 367 -17.99 -18.40 0.52
CA GLY A 367 -17.63 -17.07 0.06
C GLY A 367 -17.01 -17.15 -1.32
N LYS A 368 -16.87 -15.99 -1.98
CA LYS A 368 -16.15 -15.86 -3.23
C LYS A 368 -14.98 -14.93 -3.03
N VAL A 369 -13.80 -15.45 -3.32
CA VAL A 369 -12.54 -14.73 -3.18
C VAL A 369 -11.98 -14.43 -4.56
N THR A 370 -11.65 -13.17 -4.79
CA THR A 370 -11.01 -12.70 -6.01
C THR A 370 -9.70 -12.01 -5.68
N LYS A 371 -8.77 -11.96 -6.63
CA LYS A 371 -7.47 -11.30 -6.48
C LYS A 371 -7.44 -10.07 -7.37
N VAL A 372 -6.90 -8.97 -6.85
CA VAL A 372 -6.62 -7.80 -7.68
C VAL A 372 -5.59 -8.14 -8.76
N HIS A 373 -5.71 -7.54 -9.95
CA HIS A 373 -4.85 -7.85 -11.09
C HIS A 373 -3.41 -7.36 -10.91
N GLU A 374 -3.22 -6.15 -10.37
CA GLU A 374 -1.90 -5.54 -10.17
C GLU A 374 -1.67 -5.27 -8.68
N PRO A 375 -1.44 -6.31 -7.83
CA PRO A 375 -1.38 -6.17 -6.38
C PRO A 375 -0.26 -5.24 -5.90
N VAL A 376 0.82 -5.12 -6.66
CA VAL A 376 1.94 -4.23 -6.34
C VAL A 376 1.54 -2.75 -6.46
N PHE A 377 0.58 -2.41 -7.32
CA PHE A 377 0.15 -1.03 -7.56
C PHE A 377 -1.27 -0.74 -7.08
N ALA A 378 -2.03 -1.74 -6.63
CA ALA A 378 -3.44 -1.57 -6.28
C ALA A 378 -3.66 -0.45 -5.25
N GLY A 379 -2.85 -0.42 -4.18
CA GLY A 379 -2.87 0.64 -3.18
C GLY A 379 -2.51 2.01 -3.76
N ALA A 380 -1.36 2.12 -4.44
CA ALA A 380 -0.90 3.39 -5.03
C ALA A 380 -1.85 3.94 -6.11
N ASN A 381 -2.41 3.09 -6.97
CA ASN A 381 -3.37 3.48 -8.00
C ASN A 381 -4.70 3.93 -7.37
N GLY A 382 -5.16 3.22 -6.33
CA GLY A 382 -6.36 3.59 -5.60
C GLY A 382 -6.22 4.90 -4.83
N ALA A 383 -5.05 5.10 -4.22
CA ALA A 383 -4.67 6.37 -3.61
C ALA A 383 -4.62 7.50 -4.64
N LEU A 384 -4.05 7.27 -5.82
CA LEU A 384 -3.98 8.26 -6.89
C LEU A 384 -5.37 8.65 -7.39
N LYS A 385 -6.24 7.65 -7.60
CA LYS A 385 -7.63 7.87 -7.99
C LYS A 385 -8.35 8.71 -6.94
N LEU A 386 -8.19 8.39 -5.65
CA LEU A 386 -8.74 9.20 -4.58
C LEU A 386 -8.19 10.63 -4.61
N ALA A 387 -6.87 10.81 -4.81
CA ALA A 387 -6.25 12.12 -4.88
C ALA A 387 -6.85 12.98 -6.01
N ALA A 388 -7.10 12.39 -7.18
CA ALA A 388 -7.70 13.08 -8.31
C ALA A 388 -9.18 13.43 -8.09
N ASP A 389 -9.92 12.59 -7.36
CA ASP A 389 -11.36 12.77 -7.11
C ASP A 389 -11.66 13.68 -5.89
N MET A 390 -10.68 13.93 -5.01
CA MET A 390 -10.89 14.72 -3.80
C MET A 390 -11.08 16.21 -4.07
N PRO A 391 -12.16 16.84 -3.56
CA PRO A 391 -12.35 18.29 -3.69
C PRO A 391 -11.26 19.10 -2.96
N GLU A 392 -11.00 20.31 -3.45
CA GLU A 392 -9.94 21.21 -2.92
C GLU A 392 -10.05 21.42 -1.40
N ASP A 393 -11.26 21.58 -0.87
CA ASP A 393 -11.54 21.84 0.55
C ASP A 393 -11.09 20.71 1.51
N TYR A 394 -10.83 19.50 1.00
CA TYR A 394 -10.44 18.35 1.81
C TYR A 394 -8.93 18.22 1.98
N TRP A 395 -8.15 18.98 1.22
CA TRP A 395 -6.70 18.95 1.29
C TRP A 395 -6.21 19.71 2.52
N LYS A 396 -5.46 19.01 3.37
CA LYS A 396 -4.77 19.62 4.51
C LYS A 396 -3.35 19.97 4.09
N GLU A 397 -3.01 21.24 4.17
CA GLU A 397 -1.64 21.71 3.98
C GLU A 397 -0.69 21.02 4.96
N VAL A 398 0.41 20.49 4.44
CA VAL A 398 1.50 19.93 5.25
C VAL A 398 2.43 21.08 5.63
N LYS A 399 2.17 21.70 6.79
CA LYS A 399 3.01 22.79 7.33
C LYS A 399 4.29 22.29 8.00
#